data_AF-A0A0F9T4I2-F1
#
_entry.id   AF-A0A0F9T4I2-F1
#
_cell.length_a   1.000
_cell.length_b   1.000
_cell.length_c   1.000
_cell.angle_alpha   90.00
_cell.angle_beta   90.00
_cell.angle_gamma   90.00
#
_symmetry.space_group_name_H-M   'P 1'
#
loop_
_entity.id
_entity.type
_entity.pdbx_description
1 polymer ?
#
loop_
_entity_poly.entity_id
_entity_poly.type
_entity_poly.pdbx_seq_one_letter_code
_entity_poly.pdbx_strand_id
1 'polypeptide(L)'
;MSILFARSNLRIVAGRAVIALCVALWASAAMAVVEGETDTSPFTQSGGDWEGMNWDYVGSVNVGSAVAVGRRFMLTNRHFTTLPGHTVTVEGVDYTVEEAIDAPAFLGELPDLRLLKLTTPLPGYYSLYDGVFDGPNKDLIVVGTGYSGTINEIDSTWTWSTSTSREKRWGTNEFTKFVWKTSGDLKSFVIQVDFNFGDTAFEAGIAAGDSGGGYFFKDGGEWKLAALPAYVGNLSGSWPPYNISYGITMFLYADWIRETAVIPGDFNDDGFVNADDIDVLCDNLGDGDLDLDGDADADEDDLIYLIENLVELQDGSGRVGTKQGDFNLDGLVDGTDLAIMKTGFGQTGLGYAGGNANCDALVDATDLAILKANFGFIALAGGPVPEPATMGLLSLGGLALLRRRKK
;
A
#
# COMPACT_ATOMS: atom_id res chain seq x y z
N MET A 1 67.10 -56.20 27.90
CA MET A 1 66.44 -56.30 29.22
C MET A 1 65.52 -55.10 29.33
N SER A 2 64.22 -55.33 29.55
CA SER A 2 63.15 -54.34 29.28
C SER A 2 62.53 -53.78 30.55
N ILE A 3 61.73 -52.70 30.40
CA ILE A 3 60.55 -52.21 31.19
C ILE A 3 60.52 -50.68 30.97
N LEU A 4 59.67 -50.08 30.12
CA LEU A 4 58.23 -49.73 30.29
C LEU A 4 57.93 -48.92 31.59
N PHE A 5 57.08 -47.90 31.65
CA PHE A 5 55.92 -47.44 30.86
C PHE A 5 56.13 -45.94 30.45
N ALA A 6 55.52 -45.32 29.43
CA ALA A 6 54.10 -45.15 29.03
C ALA A 6 53.26 -44.34 30.07
N ARG A 7 52.40 -43.37 29.73
CA ARG A 7 51.72 -43.08 28.44
C ARG A 7 51.54 -41.56 28.14
N SER A 8 51.65 -41.22 26.84
CA SER A 8 50.75 -40.41 25.98
C SER A 8 50.14 -39.06 26.42
N ASN A 9 50.18 -38.07 25.50
CA ASN A 9 48.95 -37.65 24.81
C ASN A 9 49.20 -37.12 23.38
N LEU A 10 48.16 -37.24 22.55
CA LEU A 10 48.16 -37.11 21.09
C LEU A 10 47.68 -35.70 20.64
N ARG A 11 48.14 -35.27 19.44
CA ARG A 11 47.42 -34.54 18.35
C ARG A 11 48.29 -33.42 17.75
N ILE A 12 48.28 -33.02 16.48
CA ILE A 12 47.82 -33.45 15.14
C ILE A 12 48.49 -32.43 14.16
N VAL A 13 48.37 -32.56 12.83
CA VAL A 13 49.21 -31.83 11.85
C VAL A 13 48.43 -30.86 10.95
N ALA A 14 49.04 -29.70 10.69
CA ALA A 14 48.81 -28.72 9.60
C ALA A 14 47.43 -28.01 9.52
N GLY A 15 47.44 -26.83 8.86
CA GLY A 15 46.24 -26.04 8.56
C GLY A 15 46.49 -24.54 8.57
N ARG A 16 47.03 -23.97 7.48
CA ARG A 16 47.01 -22.50 7.26
C ARG A 16 45.59 -22.10 6.83
N ALA A 17 44.73 -21.80 7.80
CA ALA A 17 43.45 -21.16 7.52
C ALA A 17 43.66 -19.66 7.28
N VAL A 18 43.63 -19.23 6.01
CA VAL A 18 43.36 -17.82 5.70
C VAL A 18 41.87 -17.63 5.91
N ILE A 19 41.50 -17.01 7.03
CA ILE A 19 40.12 -16.59 7.27
C ILE A 19 39.87 -15.38 6.37
N ALA A 20 39.22 -15.63 5.22
CA ALA A 20 38.62 -14.57 4.43
C ALA A 20 37.49 -13.96 5.28
N LEU A 21 37.72 -12.75 5.80
CA LEU A 21 36.74 -12.04 6.60
C LEU A 21 35.68 -11.45 5.65
N CYS A 22 34.69 -12.26 5.28
CA CYS A 22 33.52 -11.81 4.52
C CYS A 22 32.65 -10.90 5.39
N VAL A 23 33.06 -9.63 5.51
CA VAL A 23 32.22 -8.58 6.09
C VAL A 23 31.10 -8.29 5.11
N ALA A 24 29.96 -8.94 5.31
CA ALA A 24 28.72 -8.51 4.67
C ALA A 24 28.39 -7.09 5.17
N LEU A 25 28.27 -6.15 4.24
CA LEU A 25 27.83 -4.78 4.50
C LEU A 25 26.31 -4.78 4.62
N TRP A 26 25.81 -5.00 5.83
CA TRP A 26 24.38 -4.90 6.13
C TRP A 26 23.94 -3.44 6.13
N ALA A 27 22.87 -3.12 5.40
CA ALA A 27 22.20 -1.82 5.53
C ALA A 27 21.44 -1.74 6.87
N SER A 28 21.36 -0.54 7.42
CA SER A 28 20.47 -0.21 8.53
C SER A 28 19.14 0.29 7.95
N ALA A 29 18.01 -0.04 8.60
CA ALA A 29 16.75 0.68 8.37
C ALA A 29 16.95 2.19 8.64
N ALA A 30 16.11 3.05 8.06
CA ALA A 30 16.23 4.50 8.15
C ALA A 30 16.26 5.01 9.59
N MET A 31 17.10 6.03 9.91
CA MET A 31 17.21 6.80 11.17
C MET A 31 17.97 8.16 10.97
N ALA A 32 17.52 9.43 11.09
CA ALA A 32 16.24 10.06 11.47
C ALA A 32 15.89 11.41 10.76
N VAL A 33 14.60 11.82 10.64
CA VAL A 33 14.18 13.23 10.34
C VAL A 33 14.59 14.14 11.51
N VAL A 34 15.04 15.35 11.19
CA VAL A 34 15.52 16.34 12.18
C VAL A 34 14.86 17.71 11.95
N GLU A 35 14.80 18.52 13.01
CA GLU A 35 13.96 19.71 13.10
C GLU A 35 14.21 20.79 12.04
N GLY A 36 13.18 21.05 11.23
CA GLY A 36 12.96 22.27 10.45
C GLY A 36 11.51 22.73 10.60
N GLU A 37 11.18 23.32 11.75
CA GLU A 37 9.84 23.75 12.19
C GLU A 37 8.76 22.65 12.35
N THR A 38 8.31 22.44 13.60
CA THR A 38 7.36 21.37 13.99
C THR A 38 5.88 21.77 13.98
N ASP A 39 5.54 23.04 13.70
CA ASP A 39 4.18 23.58 13.90
C ASP A 39 3.70 24.53 12.77
N THR A 40 4.58 24.89 11.81
CA THR A 40 4.30 25.86 10.74
C THR A 40 4.59 25.28 9.36
N SER A 41 3.62 24.53 8.83
CA SER A 41 3.65 24.07 7.44
C SER A 41 3.64 25.26 6.45
N PRO A 42 4.68 25.45 5.61
CA PRO A 42 4.70 26.49 4.59
C PRO A 42 3.84 26.12 3.37
N PHE A 43 3.19 24.95 3.36
CA PHE A 43 2.42 24.45 2.21
C PHE A 43 1.19 25.32 1.89
N THR A 44 0.79 26.18 2.84
CA THR A 44 -0.28 27.17 2.71
C THR A 44 0.19 28.55 2.22
N GLN A 45 1.50 28.76 2.05
CA GLN A 45 2.05 30.02 1.53
C GLN A 45 1.83 30.10 0.01
N SER A 46 0.85 30.90 -0.43
CA SER A 46 0.55 31.00 -1.85
C SER A 46 1.67 31.69 -2.65
N GLY A 47 2.05 31.09 -3.78
CA GLY A 47 3.24 31.43 -4.57
C GLY A 47 4.57 30.92 -3.98
N GLY A 48 4.55 30.15 -2.90
CA GLY A 48 5.73 29.49 -2.33
C GLY A 48 6.04 28.14 -3.01
N ASP A 49 7.30 27.72 -2.97
CA ASP A 49 7.76 26.49 -3.64
C ASP A 49 6.96 25.25 -3.20
N TRP A 50 6.68 25.18 -1.90
CA TRP A 50 5.93 24.11 -1.23
C TRP A 50 4.40 24.23 -1.31
N GLU A 51 3.86 25.25 -2.00
CA GLU A 51 2.41 25.50 -2.09
C GLU A 51 1.63 24.25 -2.51
N GLY A 52 0.51 23.98 -1.83
CA GLY A 52 -0.43 22.91 -2.18
C GLY A 52 -0.02 21.50 -1.75
N MET A 53 1.09 21.33 -1.02
CA MET A 53 1.42 20.03 -0.42
C MET A 53 0.39 19.71 0.69
N ASN A 54 -0.23 18.54 0.61
CA ASN A 54 -0.95 17.93 1.73
C ASN A 54 -0.04 16.86 2.35
N TRP A 55 -0.09 16.71 3.68
CA TRP A 55 0.67 15.71 4.44
C TRP A 55 -0.21 14.89 5.39
N ASP A 56 -1.53 15.06 5.33
CA ASP A 56 -2.50 14.48 6.26
C ASP A 56 -2.61 12.96 6.08
N TYR A 57 -2.57 12.48 4.83
CA TYR A 57 -2.66 11.05 4.52
C TYR A 57 -1.33 10.27 4.68
N VAL A 58 -0.43 10.75 5.55
CA VAL A 58 0.79 10.06 5.98
C VAL A 58 0.64 9.68 7.46
N GLY A 59 0.58 8.38 7.73
CA GLY A 59 0.27 7.83 9.06
C GLY A 59 1.43 7.07 9.70
N SER A 60 1.20 6.58 10.93
CA SER A 60 2.10 5.66 11.63
C SER A 60 1.57 4.22 11.58
N VAL A 61 2.46 3.23 11.40
CA VAL A 61 2.11 1.81 11.47
C VAL A 61 3.22 1.02 12.16
N ASN A 62 2.89 0.32 13.24
CA ASN A 62 3.84 -0.44 14.04
C ASN A 62 5.12 0.40 14.39
N VAL A 63 6.30 0.01 13.87
CA VAL A 63 7.58 0.70 14.09
C VAL A 63 7.98 1.65 12.95
N GLY A 64 7.10 1.88 11.97
CA GLY A 64 7.30 2.72 10.80
C GLY A 64 6.15 3.67 10.52
N SER A 65 6.11 4.17 9.29
CA SER A 65 5.05 5.02 8.72
C SER A 65 4.37 4.33 7.54
N ALA A 66 3.25 4.89 7.10
CA ALA A 66 2.57 4.51 5.87
C ALA A 66 2.06 5.74 5.11
N VAL A 67 1.89 5.61 3.79
CA VAL A 67 1.37 6.68 2.90
C VAL A 67 0.16 6.18 2.12
N ALA A 68 -0.94 6.93 2.13
CA ALA A 68 -2.15 6.58 1.37
C ALA A 68 -1.94 6.70 -0.16
N VAL A 69 -2.36 5.68 -0.89
CA VAL A 69 -2.26 5.58 -2.37
C VAL A 69 -3.55 5.16 -3.08
N GLY A 70 -4.59 4.81 -2.31
CA GLY A 70 -5.95 4.54 -2.76
C GLY A 70 -6.88 4.53 -1.55
N ARG A 71 -8.20 4.51 -1.74
CA ARG A 71 -9.17 4.77 -0.66
C ARG A 71 -9.06 3.82 0.53
N ARG A 72 -8.85 2.53 0.29
CA ARG A 72 -8.56 1.55 1.36
C ARG A 72 -7.09 1.11 1.38
N PHE A 73 -6.17 1.87 0.77
CA PHE A 73 -4.82 1.38 0.50
C PHE A 73 -3.70 2.33 0.92
N MET A 74 -2.78 1.82 1.74
CA MET A 74 -1.56 2.52 2.14
C MET A 74 -0.29 1.72 1.85
N LEU A 75 0.75 2.38 1.38
CA LEU A 75 2.08 1.81 1.22
C LEU A 75 2.91 1.90 2.50
N THR A 76 3.80 0.93 2.69
CA THR A 76 4.74 0.80 3.81
C THR A 76 6.01 0.05 3.35
N ASN A 77 7.07 0.06 4.15
CA ASN A 77 8.13 -0.94 4.01
C ASN A 77 7.71 -2.33 4.47
N ARG A 78 8.49 -3.33 4.08
CA ARG A 78 8.32 -4.77 4.35
C ARG A 78 9.29 -5.29 5.41
N HIS A 79 10.40 -4.59 5.68
CA HIS A 79 11.43 -4.98 6.64
C HIS A 79 10.96 -4.96 8.11
N PHE A 80 9.78 -4.41 8.39
CA PHE A 80 9.07 -4.57 9.65
C PHE A 80 7.71 -5.25 9.43
N THR A 81 7.32 -6.09 10.40
CA THR A 81 6.11 -6.91 10.30
C THR A 81 4.84 -6.09 10.49
N THR A 82 4.07 -5.91 9.43
CA THR A 82 2.68 -5.42 9.49
C THR A 82 1.74 -6.50 8.94
N LEU A 83 0.73 -6.90 9.69
CA LEU A 83 -0.15 -8.03 9.40
C LEU A 83 -1.63 -7.64 9.53
N PRO A 84 -2.57 -8.44 8.99
CA PRO A 84 -3.99 -8.31 9.29
C PRO A 84 -4.26 -8.17 10.80
N GLY A 85 -5.14 -7.24 11.16
CA GLY A 85 -5.44 -6.87 12.55
C GLY A 85 -4.41 -5.94 13.23
N HIS A 86 -3.37 -5.49 12.53
CA HIS A 86 -2.57 -4.34 12.98
C HIS A 86 -3.32 -3.02 12.71
N THR A 87 -2.95 -1.96 13.43
CA THR A 87 -3.49 -0.61 13.27
C THR A 87 -2.55 0.28 12.45
N VAL A 88 -3.12 1.11 11.59
CA VAL A 88 -2.47 2.30 10.99
C VAL A 88 -3.19 3.53 11.52
N THR A 89 -2.46 4.51 12.05
CA THR A 89 -3.04 5.75 12.59
C THR A 89 -2.77 6.92 11.65
N VAL A 90 -3.83 7.58 11.16
CA VAL A 90 -3.78 8.73 10.22
C VAL A 90 -4.62 9.86 10.82
N GLU A 91 -4.05 11.06 10.98
CA GLU A 91 -4.69 12.20 11.69
C GLU A 91 -5.34 11.86 13.05
N GLY A 92 -4.76 10.89 13.77
CA GLY A 92 -5.27 10.42 15.06
C GLY A 92 -6.49 9.49 14.98
N VAL A 93 -6.91 9.10 13.76
CA VAL A 93 -7.92 8.07 13.50
C VAL A 93 -7.21 6.74 13.26
N ASP A 94 -7.68 5.67 13.92
CA ASP A 94 -7.13 4.33 13.84
C ASP A 94 -7.87 3.48 12.79
N TYR A 95 -7.13 3.01 11.79
CA TYR A 95 -7.57 2.14 10.71
C TYR A 95 -7.07 0.70 10.94
N THR A 96 -7.90 -0.31 10.70
CA THR A 96 -7.47 -1.71 10.83
C THR A 96 -6.96 -2.22 9.48
N VAL A 97 -5.77 -2.86 9.48
CA VAL A 97 -5.25 -3.60 8.34
C VAL A 97 -6.09 -4.85 8.13
N GLU A 98 -6.75 -4.93 6.98
CA GLU A 98 -7.46 -6.11 6.49
C GLU A 98 -6.46 -7.09 5.85
N GLU A 99 -5.60 -6.59 4.96
CA GLU A 99 -4.63 -7.40 4.20
C GLU A 99 -3.25 -6.71 4.11
N ALA A 100 -2.19 -7.50 3.97
CA ALA A 100 -0.81 -7.04 3.84
C ALA A 100 -0.15 -7.68 2.60
N ILE A 101 -0.24 -6.99 1.47
CA ILE A 101 0.17 -7.47 0.14
C ILE A 101 1.63 -7.08 -0.12
N ASP A 102 2.49 -8.06 -0.35
CA ASP A 102 3.91 -7.84 -0.65
C ASP A 102 4.14 -7.52 -2.13
N ALA A 103 4.94 -6.49 -2.41
CA ALA A 103 5.24 -6.07 -3.77
C ALA A 103 5.99 -7.16 -4.58
N PRO A 104 5.71 -7.30 -5.88
CA PRO A 104 6.27 -8.34 -6.74
C PRO A 104 7.78 -8.18 -6.95
N ALA A 105 8.46 -9.30 -7.26
CA ALA A 105 9.90 -9.31 -7.46
C ALA A 105 10.32 -8.65 -8.78
N PHE A 106 11.00 -7.50 -8.73
CA PHE A 106 11.54 -6.84 -9.92
C PHE A 106 12.92 -7.40 -10.30
N LEU A 107 13.08 -7.86 -11.54
CA LEU A 107 14.27 -8.56 -12.05
C LEU A 107 14.69 -9.80 -11.21
N GLY A 108 13.77 -10.37 -10.43
CA GLY A 108 14.03 -11.50 -9.52
C GLY A 108 14.48 -11.10 -8.11
N GLU A 109 14.60 -9.81 -7.82
CA GLU A 109 14.92 -9.26 -6.49
C GLU A 109 13.62 -8.92 -5.75
N LEU A 110 13.51 -9.27 -4.47
CA LEU A 110 12.32 -8.96 -3.66
C LEU A 110 12.45 -7.55 -3.05
N PRO A 111 11.58 -6.59 -3.40
CA PRO A 111 11.63 -5.26 -2.82
C PRO A 111 11.15 -5.24 -1.37
N ASP A 112 11.57 -4.19 -0.68
CA ASP A 112 11.18 -3.84 0.68
C ASP A 112 9.93 -2.93 0.69
N LEU A 113 8.94 -3.34 -0.10
CA LEU A 113 7.72 -2.60 -0.37
C LEU A 113 6.52 -3.51 -0.10
N ARG A 114 5.51 -2.95 0.58
CA ARG A 114 4.27 -3.64 0.95
C ARG A 114 3.12 -2.63 0.89
N LEU A 115 1.95 -3.13 0.48
CA LEU A 115 0.70 -2.41 0.40
C LEU A 115 -0.26 -3.00 1.44
N LEU A 116 -1.01 -2.14 2.13
CA LEU A 116 -1.92 -2.50 3.21
C LEU A 116 -3.34 -2.18 2.77
N LYS A 117 -4.21 -3.19 2.70
CA LYS A 117 -5.66 -2.98 2.59
C LYS A 117 -6.20 -2.63 3.97
N LEU A 118 -7.09 -1.66 4.06
CA LEU A 118 -7.72 -1.18 5.29
C LEU A 118 -9.22 -1.50 5.29
N THR A 119 -9.77 -1.81 6.45
CA THR A 119 -11.20 -2.14 6.62
C THR A 119 -12.17 -0.97 6.38
N THR A 120 -11.67 0.25 6.26
CA THR A 120 -12.47 1.50 6.19
C THR A 120 -11.77 2.53 5.30
N PRO A 121 -12.50 3.27 4.45
CA PRO A 121 -11.92 4.28 3.56
C PRO A 121 -11.23 5.46 4.27
N LEU A 122 -10.14 5.91 3.66
CA LEU A 122 -9.35 7.09 4.03
C LEU A 122 -10.00 8.36 3.44
N PRO A 123 -9.86 9.53 4.11
CA PRO A 123 -10.39 10.82 3.61
C PRO A 123 -9.60 11.41 2.42
N GLY A 124 -8.78 10.60 1.75
CA GLY A 124 -7.95 10.97 0.60
C GLY A 124 -6.64 10.19 0.55
N TYR A 125 -5.93 10.32 -0.57
CA TYR A 125 -4.68 9.63 -0.88
C TYR A 125 -3.84 10.42 -1.88
N TYR A 126 -2.61 9.99 -2.15
CA TYR A 126 -1.70 10.67 -3.08
C TYR A 126 -1.56 9.92 -4.42
N SER A 127 -1.55 10.68 -5.51
CA SER A 127 -1.06 10.21 -6.81
C SER A 127 0.41 9.80 -6.73
N LEU A 128 0.78 8.77 -7.50
CA LEU A 128 2.17 8.30 -7.62
C LEU A 128 2.94 9.12 -8.65
N TYR A 129 4.24 9.34 -8.40
CA TYR A 129 5.18 9.79 -9.41
C TYR A 129 5.86 8.58 -10.06
N ASP A 130 5.48 8.32 -11.31
CA ASP A 130 5.99 7.25 -12.18
C ASP A 130 6.99 7.76 -13.24
N GLY A 131 7.36 9.04 -13.16
CA GLY A 131 8.47 9.59 -13.92
C GLY A 131 9.84 9.08 -13.41
N VAL A 132 10.86 9.29 -14.25
CA VAL A 132 12.27 9.08 -13.87
C VAL A 132 12.95 10.44 -13.84
N PHE A 133 13.54 10.80 -12.71
CA PHE A 133 14.29 12.05 -12.57
C PHE A 133 15.42 12.16 -13.61
N ASP A 134 15.41 13.24 -14.39
CA ASP A 134 16.29 13.49 -15.55
C ASP A 134 17.69 14.02 -15.17
N GLY A 135 17.97 14.13 -13.87
CA GLY A 135 19.24 14.53 -13.28
C GLY A 135 19.15 14.60 -11.76
N PRO A 136 20.26 14.91 -11.06
CA PRO A 136 20.23 15.34 -9.65
C PRO A 136 19.47 16.68 -9.51
N ASN A 137 19.49 17.28 -8.32
CA ASN A 137 18.91 18.60 -8.07
C ASN A 137 17.40 18.64 -8.34
N LYS A 138 16.69 17.69 -7.71
CA LYS A 138 15.22 17.67 -7.58
C LYS A 138 14.86 17.72 -6.10
N ASP A 139 14.24 18.80 -5.68
CA ASP A 139 13.78 18.95 -4.30
C ASP A 139 12.64 17.98 -4.00
N LEU A 140 12.72 17.34 -2.85
CA LEU A 140 11.72 16.43 -2.32
C LEU A 140 11.27 16.90 -0.95
N ILE A 141 9.95 16.94 -0.71
CA ILE A 141 9.42 17.01 0.66
C ILE A 141 9.48 15.59 1.22
N VAL A 142 10.06 15.42 2.41
CA VAL A 142 10.03 14.15 3.15
C VAL A 142 9.07 14.25 4.33
N VAL A 143 8.28 13.20 4.57
CA VAL A 143 7.30 13.12 5.67
C VAL A 143 7.32 11.74 6.31
N GLY A 144 7.22 11.68 7.64
CA GLY A 144 7.00 10.43 8.39
C GLY A 144 6.73 10.66 9.89
N THR A 145 6.66 9.57 10.65
CA THR A 145 6.31 9.51 12.08
C THR A 145 7.48 9.03 12.96
N GLY A 146 8.69 9.45 12.61
CA GLY A 146 9.96 9.02 13.17
C GLY A 146 10.35 9.65 14.51
N TYR A 147 11.32 9.02 15.17
CA TYR A 147 12.13 9.67 16.21
C TYR A 147 12.75 10.96 15.69
N SER A 148 12.86 12.00 16.52
CA SER A 148 13.63 13.20 16.17
C SER A 148 15.13 12.99 16.39
N GLY A 149 15.93 13.93 15.86
CA GLY A 149 17.38 13.85 15.93
C GLY A 149 18.10 15.18 16.13
N THR A 150 19.35 15.24 15.69
CA THR A 150 20.22 16.42 15.81
C THR A 150 21.16 16.49 14.62
N ILE A 151 21.18 17.64 13.95
CA ILE A 151 22.04 17.96 12.81
C ILE A 151 23.40 18.49 13.32
N ASN A 152 24.44 18.18 12.57
CA ASN A 152 25.75 18.81 12.66
C ASN A 152 26.02 19.51 11.32
N GLU A 153 25.80 20.83 11.33
CA GLU A 153 25.92 21.74 10.18
C GLU A 153 27.33 21.77 9.57
N ILE A 154 28.36 21.52 10.39
CA ILE A 154 29.78 21.67 9.98
C ILE A 154 30.25 20.46 9.17
N ASP A 155 29.84 19.26 9.58
CA ASP A 155 30.23 17.99 8.94
C ASP A 155 29.18 17.49 7.93
N SER A 156 28.10 18.24 7.68
CA SER A 156 26.92 17.83 6.90
C SER A 156 26.43 16.42 7.28
N THR A 157 26.07 16.25 8.55
CA THR A 157 25.58 14.96 9.09
C THR A 157 24.44 15.12 10.08
N TRP A 158 23.74 14.02 10.38
CA TRP A 158 22.77 13.96 11.47
C TRP A 158 22.90 12.70 12.35
N THR A 159 22.27 12.75 13.52
CA THR A 159 22.13 11.67 14.52
C THR A 159 20.75 11.72 15.18
N TRP A 160 20.41 10.79 16.08
CA TRP A 160 19.09 10.67 16.72
C TRP A 160 19.13 9.72 17.92
N SER A 161 18.00 9.59 18.63
CA SER A 161 17.85 8.65 19.74
C SER A 161 16.42 8.10 19.81
N THR A 162 16.29 6.81 20.17
CA THR A 162 14.99 6.19 20.52
C THR A 162 14.36 6.74 21.81
N SER A 163 15.06 7.65 22.51
CA SER A 163 14.55 8.39 23.67
C SER A 163 13.80 9.68 23.30
N THR A 164 13.59 9.95 22.02
CA THR A 164 12.80 11.10 21.52
C THR A 164 11.36 10.70 21.21
N SER A 165 10.50 11.66 20.92
CA SER A 165 9.11 11.39 20.52
C SER A 165 8.99 11.02 19.04
N ARG A 166 8.10 10.07 18.76
CA ARG A 166 7.58 9.78 17.42
C ARG A 166 6.34 10.65 17.18
N GLU A 167 6.48 11.66 16.34
CA GLU A 167 5.43 12.60 15.92
C GLU A 167 5.48 12.70 14.39
N LYS A 168 4.36 13.07 13.74
CA LYS A 168 4.38 13.34 12.30
C LYS A 168 5.21 14.60 12.04
N ARG A 169 6.28 14.47 11.26
CA ARG A 169 7.22 15.54 10.93
C ARG A 169 7.53 15.52 9.44
N TRP A 170 7.99 16.66 8.95
CA TRP A 170 8.41 16.85 7.57
C TRP A 170 9.76 17.56 7.50
N GLY A 171 10.33 17.61 6.30
CA GLY A 171 11.48 18.45 5.94
C GLY A 171 11.68 18.41 4.43
N THR A 172 12.81 18.91 3.94
CA THR A 172 13.21 18.80 2.54
C THR A 172 14.54 18.06 2.39
N ASN A 173 14.78 17.49 1.21
CA ASN A 173 16.10 17.02 0.80
C ASN A 173 16.18 16.91 -0.73
N GLU A 174 17.37 16.69 -1.29
CA GLU A 174 17.62 16.71 -2.73
C GLU A 174 17.84 15.29 -3.31
N PHE A 175 17.18 14.97 -4.42
CA PHE A 175 17.49 13.78 -5.19
C PHE A 175 18.90 13.85 -5.80
N THR A 176 19.75 12.88 -5.48
CA THR A 176 21.12 12.81 -6.02
C THR A 176 21.27 11.83 -7.19
N LYS A 177 20.75 10.59 -7.06
CA LYS A 177 20.94 9.50 -8.04
C LYS A 177 20.10 8.27 -7.69
N PHE A 178 19.85 7.39 -8.66
CA PHE A 178 19.32 6.06 -8.40
C PHE A 178 20.45 5.05 -8.09
N VAL A 179 20.23 4.16 -7.12
CA VAL A 179 21.13 3.03 -6.78
C VAL A 179 20.34 1.78 -6.40
N TRP A 180 21.02 0.64 -6.33
CA TRP A 180 20.48 -0.57 -5.68
C TRP A 180 20.89 -0.65 -4.22
N LYS A 181 19.98 -1.06 -3.34
CA LYS A 181 20.26 -1.34 -1.91
C LYS A 181 19.73 -2.71 -1.51
N THR A 182 20.42 -3.32 -0.55
CA THR A 182 20.09 -4.65 -0.01
C THR A 182 20.08 -4.58 1.51
N SER A 183 19.03 -5.12 2.12
CA SER A 183 18.83 -5.18 3.57
C SER A 183 18.21 -6.54 3.91
N GLY A 184 18.96 -7.41 4.60
CA GLY A 184 18.58 -8.82 4.73
C GLY A 184 18.51 -9.50 3.36
N ASP A 185 17.43 -10.25 3.14
CA ASP A 185 17.10 -10.89 1.86
C ASP A 185 16.31 -9.96 0.90
N LEU A 186 16.02 -8.71 1.31
CA LEU A 186 15.32 -7.73 0.49
C LEU A 186 16.31 -6.87 -0.29
N LYS A 187 15.97 -6.56 -1.56
CA LYS A 187 16.77 -5.71 -2.43
C LYS A 187 15.89 -4.82 -3.30
N SER A 188 16.05 -3.52 -3.12
CA SER A 188 15.24 -2.47 -3.72
C SER A 188 16.09 -1.59 -4.64
N PHE A 189 15.49 -1.12 -5.74
CA PHE A 189 15.99 0.05 -6.45
C PHE A 189 15.50 1.30 -5.71
N VAL A 190 16.41 2.20 -5.38
CA VAL A 190 16.15 3.34 -4.51
C VAL A 190 16.66 4.64 -5.11
N ILE A 191 16.01 5.74 -4.76
CA ILE A 191 16.65 7.04 -4.77
C ILE A 191 17.71 7.08 -3.66
N GLN A 192 18.86 7.67 -3.96
CA GLN A 192 19.84 8.16 -3.00
C GLN A 192 19.67 9.67 -2.88
N VAL A 193 19.65 10.11 -1.63
CA VAL A 193 19.32 11.46 -1.18
C VAL A 193 20.44 11.83 -0.19
N ASP A 194 21.46 12.53 -0.68
CA ASP A 194 22.69 12.86 0.06
C ASP A 194 22.46 14.14 0.88
N PHE A 195 22.54 14.05 2.22
CA PHE A 195 22.31 15.19 3.10
C PHE A 195 23.51 16.14 3.08
N ASN A 196 23.24 17.42 2.81
CA ASN A 196 24.25 18.46 2.84
C ASN A 196 23.64 19.77 3.34
N PHE A 197 24.12 20.27 4.48
CA PHE A 197 23.40 21.29 5.23
C PHE A 197 23.29 22.62 4.46
N GLY A 198 22.05 22.99 4.11
CA GLY A 198 21.73 24.20 3.36
C GLY A 198 21.58 24.03 1.85
N ASP A 199 21.66 22.81 1.31
CA ASP A 199 21.32 22.56 -0.10
C ASP A 199 19.80 22.69 -0.34
N THR A 200 18.95 22.30 0.63
CA THR A 200 17.51 22.62 0.64
C THR A 200 17.09 23.46 1.86
N ALA A 201 15.93 24.10 1.80
CA ALA A 201 15.48 25.10 2.78
C ALA A 201 15.19 24.53 4.20
N PHE A 202 14.78 23.26 4.28
CA PHE A 202 14.43 22.53 5.52
C PHE A 202 15.16 21.17 5.55
N GLU A 203 16.44 21.18 5.16
CA GLU A 203 17.31 20.02 4.95
C GLU A 203 17.29 18.98 6.09
N ALA A 204 16.79 17.77 5.82
CA ALA A 204 16.50 16.74 6.83
C ALA A 204 16.89 15.29 6.44
N GLY A 205 17.21 14.45 7.44
CA GLY A 205 17.41 12.99 7.31
C GLY A 205 16.08 12.18 7.36
N ILE A 206 16.11 10.86 7.63
CA ILE A 206 14.91 10.00 7.73
C ILE A 206 14.92 8.94 8.85
N ALA A 207 13.83 8.84 9.63
CA ALA A 207 13.38 8.02 10.79
C ALA A 207 13.49 6.49 10.84
N ALA A 208 13.90 5.96 12.01
CA ALA A 208 13.24 4.77 12.55
C ALA A 208 11.85 5.25 13.00
N GLY A 209 10.82 4.76 12.32
CA GLY A 209 9.49 5.37 12.31
C GLY A 209 9.17 6.16 11.04
N ASP A 210 10.14 6.64 10.25
CA ASP A 210 9.88 7.21 8.91
C ASP A 210 10.07 6.17 7.79
N SER A 211 10.66 5.01 8.07
CA SER A 211 10.56 3.83 7.19
C SER A 211 9.10 3.61 6.77
N GLY A 212 8.79 3.73 5.48
CA GLY A 212 7.42 3.64 4.93
C GLY A 212 6.65 4.97 4.87
N GLY A 213 7.27 6.09 5.24
CA GLY A 213 6.75 7.45 5.01
C GLY A 213 6.85 7.84 3.53
N GLY A 214 6.82 9.14 3.21
CA GLY A 214 6.83 9.61 1.83
C GLY A 214 7.93 10.61 1.51
N TYR A 215 8.62 10.39 0.39
CA TYR A 215 9.28 11.43 -0.38
C TYR A 215 8.35 11.87 -1.51
N PHE A 216 7.97 13.14 -1.51
CA PHE A 216 7.02 13.74 -2.45
C PHE A 216 7.73 14.71 -3.39
N PHE A 217 7.32 14.70 -4.65
CA PHE A 217 7.84 15.56 -5.71
C PHE A 217 6.69 16.32 -6.38
N LYS A 218 6.95 17.58 -6.78
CA LYS A 218 5.95 18.43 -7.44
C LYS A 218 6.04 18.29 -8.97
N ASP A 219 5.09 17.56 -9.56
CA ASP A 219 5.04 17.25 -10.98
C ASP A 219 3.72 17.71 -11.60
N GLY A 220 3.77 18.41 -12.73
CA GLY A 220 2.59 19.05 -13.35
C GLY A 220 1.93 20.18 -12.52
N GLY A 221 2.43 20.44 -11.31
CA GLY A 221 1.82 21.31 -10.30
C GLY A 221 1.27 20.55 -9.08
N GLU A 222 1.11 19.23 -9.18
CA GLU A 222 0.60 18.34 -8.13
C GLU A 222 1.73 17.74 -7.30
N TRP A 223 1.48 17.49 -6.01
CA TRP A 223 2.41 16.75 -5.16
C TRP A 223 2.14 15.25 -5.25
N LYS A 224 3.16 14.49 -5.68
CA LYS A 224 3.05 13.05 -5.97
C LYS A 224 4.09 12.25 -5.19
N LEU A 225 3.72 11.05 -4.74
CA LEU A 225 4.62 10.16 -4.01
C LEU A 225 5.68 9.57 -4.96
N ALA A 226 6.96 9.93 -4.75
CA ALA A 226 8.08 9.50 -5.60
C ALA A 226 8.91 8.35 -4.99
N ALA A 227 8.97 8.26 -3.65
CA ALA A 227 9.61 7.13 -2.96
C ALA A 227 9.11 6.96 -1.52
N LEU A 228 9.28 5.77 -0.93
CA LEU A 228 9.17 5.55 0.51
C LEU A 228 10.57 5.58 1.16
N PRO A 229 10.87 6.42 2.18
CA PRO A 229 12.07 6.30 2.99
C PRO A 229 12.24 4.88 3.53
N ALA A 230 13.46 4.34 3.55
CA ALA A 230 13.71 2.95 3.96
C ALA A 230 15.06 2.69 4.65
N TYR A 231 16.15 3.33 4.21
CA TYR A 231 17.51 3.07 4.73
C TYR A 231 18.31 4.35 4.95
N VAL A 232 19.32 4.28 5.83
CA VAL A 232 20.32 5.35 6.01
C VAL A 232 21.74 4.81 5.99
N GLY A 233 22.70 5.70 5.77
CA GLY A 233 24.11 5.42 5.91
C GLY A 233 24.98 6.67 5.84
N ASN A 234 26.27 6.45 5.60
CA ASN A 234 27.23 7.47 5.23
C ASN A 234 28.23 6.89 4.22
N LEU A 235 29.19 7.70 3.76
CA LEU A 235 30.22 7.29 2.80
C LEU A 235 31.12 6.11 3.26
N SER A 236 31.06 5.71 4.53
CA SER A 236 31.85 4.62 5.13
C SER A 236 31.06 3.38 5.55
N GLY A 237 29.72 3.43 5.58
CA GLY A 237 28.88 2.31 6.04
C GLY A 237 27.49 2.73 6.53
N SER A 238 26.93 1.95 7.46
CA SER A 238 25.53 2.04 7.92
C SER A 238 25.37 2.58 9.36
N TRP A 239 26.40 3.26 9.88
CA TRP A 239 26.52 3.70 11.27
C TRP A 239 26.46 5.24 11.39
N PRO A 240 26.03 5.80 12.54
CA PRO A 240 26.08 7.24 12.77
C PRO A 240 27.53 7.76 12.87
N PRO A 241 27.75 9.06 12.59
CA PRO A 241 26.77 10.02 12.10
C PRO A 241 26.44 9.76 10.62
N TYR A 242 25.19 10.03 10.24
CA TYR A 242 24.65 9.72 8.91
C TYR A 242 24.76 10.93 7.99
N ASN A 243 24.98 10.73 6.70
CA ASN A 243 24.86 11.78 5.68
C ASN A 243 24.21 11.32 4.37
N ILE A 244 23.58 10.13 4.35
CA ILE A 244 22.89 9.62 3.17
C ILE A 244 21.60 8.91 3.56
N SER A 245 20.51 9.34 2.93
CA SER A 245 19.18 8.78 3.00
C SER A 245 18.86 7.97 1.73
N TYR A 246 17.98 6.97 1.85
CA TYR A 246 17.55 6.15 0.72
C TYR A 246 16.04 5.88 0.78
N GLY A 247 15.37 6.06 -0.36
CA GLY A 247 13.94 5.77 -0.52
C GLY A 247 13.64 4.85 -1.69
N ILE A 248 12.73 3.89 -1.52
CA ILE A 248 12.31 2.94 -2.57
C ILE A 248 11.44 3.68 -3.57
N THR A 249 11.85 3.73 -4.83
CA THR A 249 11.20 4.59 -5.84
C THR A 249 9.90 3.98 -6.39
N MET A 250 8.90 4.82 -6.64
CA MET A 250 7.56 4.38 -7.06
C MET A 250 7.49 3.96 -8.54
N PHE A 251 8.30 4.51 -9.44
CA PHE A 251 8.12 4.28 -10.89
C PHE A 251 8.26 2.82 -11.35
N LEU A 252 8.95 1.96 -10.58
CA LEU A 252 9.05 0.52 -10.88
C LEU A 252 7.84 -0.29 -10.42
N TYR A 253 6.97 0.31 -9.62
CA TYR A 253 5.86 -0.34 -8.92
C TYR A 253 4.52 0.37 -9.15
N ALA A 254 4.51 1.53 -9.81
CA ALA A 254 3.32 2.37 -9.95
C ALA A 254 2.14 1.65 -10.61
N ASP A 255 2.40 0.84 -11.64
CA ASP A 255 1.38 0.04 -12.31
C ASP A 255 0.83 -1.03 -11.36
N TRP A 256 1.70 -1.82 -10.70
CA TRP A 256 1.29 -2.80 -9.68
C TRP A 256 0.50 -2.16 -8.53
N ILE A 257 0.90 -0.98 -8.05
CA ILE A 257 0.20 -0.25 -6.98
C ILE A 257 -1.18 0.16 -7.46
N ARG A 258 -1.31 0.73 -8.67
CA ARG A 258 -2.60 1.10 -9.25
C ARG A 258 -3.50 -0.12 -9.43
N GLU A 259 -3.02 -1.16 -10.10
CA GLU A 259 -3.72 -2.43 -10.33
C GLU A 259 -4.19 -3.10 -9.02
N THR A 260 -3.37 -3.05 -7.96
CA THR A 260 -3.70 -3.65 -6.65
C THR A 260 -4.55 -2.74 -5.76
N ALA A 261 -4.55 -1.43 -6.02
CA ALA A 261 -5.31 -0.45 -5.23
C ALA A 261 -6.70 -0.13 -5.81
N VAL A 262 -7.12 -0.82 -6.87
CA VAL A 262 -8.53 -0.84 -7.31
C VAL A 262 -9.37 -1.68 -6.35
N ILE A 263 -10.60 -1.25 -6.12
CA ILE A 263 -11.66 -2.08 -5.53
C ILE A 263 -12.62 -2.40 -6.68
N PRO A 264 -12.68 -3.65 -7.19
CA PRO A 264 -13.63 -4.00 -8.24
C PRO A 264 -15.07 -3.74 -7.78
N GLY A 265 -15.85 -3.01 -8.57
CA GLY A 265 -17.22 -2.62 -8.25
C GLY A 265 -17.41 -1.36 -7.38
N ASP A 266 -16.33 -0.71 -6.94
CA ASP A 266 -16.35 0.63 -6.30
C ASP A 266 -16.40 1.68 -7.41
N PHE A 267 -17.56 1.76 -8.06
CA PHE A 267 -17.78 2.56 -9.26
C PHE A 267 -18.02 4.03 -8.94
N ASN A 268 -18.48 4.35 -7.73
CA ASN A 268 -18.62 5.72 -7.28
C ASN A 268 -17.28 6.34 -6.78
N ASP A 269 -16.23 5.53 -6.61
CA ASP A 269 -14.99 5.86 -5.89
C ASP A 269 -15.33 6.52 -4.54
N ASP A 270 -15.90 5.76 -3.62
CA ASP A 270 -16.08 6.14 -2.21
C ASP A 270 -15.19 5.30 -1.28
N GLY A 271 -14.84 4.08 -1.70
CA GLY A 271 -14.05 3.13 -0.95
C GLY A 271 -14.81 1.88 -0.49
N PHE A 272 -16.09 1.72 -0.80
CA PHE A 272 -16.90 0.52 -0.55
C PHE A 272 -17.53 -0.01 -1.84
N VAL A 273 -17.89 -1.29 -1.90
CA VAL A 273 -18.78 -1.84 -2.94
C VAL A 273 -20.18 -2.00 -2.35
N ASN A 274 -21.13 -1.14 -2.72
CA ASN A 274 -22.40 -1.03 -2.02
C ASN A 274 -23.60 -0.70 -2.94
N ALA A 275 -24.73 -0.27 -2.36
CA ALA A 275 -25.95 0.01 -3.13
C ALA A 275 -25.80 1.23 -4.05
N ASP A 276 -25.00 2.22 -3.65
CA ASP A 276 -24.72 3.38 -4.49
C ASP A 276 -23.93 2.99 -5.77
N ASP A 277 -23.11 1.93 -5.73
CA ASP A 277 -22.41 1.40 -6.90
C ASP A 277 -23.31 0.56 -7.82
N ILE A 278 -24.25 -0.19 -7.23
CA ILE A 278 -25.31 -0.85 -8.00
C ILE A 278 -26.11 0.20 -8.78
N ASP A 279 -26.44 1.33 -8.14
CA ASP A 279 -27.13 2.44 -8.80
C ASP A 279 -26.28 3.09 -9.90
N VAL A 280 -24.96 3.24 -9.71
CA VAL A 280 -24.04 3.70 -10.78
C VAL A 280 -23.99 2.74 -11.96
N LEU A 281 -23.97 1.43 -11.73
CA LEU A 281 -24.04 0.43 -12.81
C LEU A 281 -25.39 0.49 -13.54
N CYS A 282 -26.51 0.55 -12.79
CA CYS A 282 -27.85 0.70 -13.33
C CYS A 282 -28.00 1.93 -14.25
N ASP A 283 -27.46 3.08 -13.87
CA ASP A 283 -27.54 4.33 -14.65
C ASP A 283 -26.67 4.32 -15.92
N ASN A 284 -25.72 3.39 -16.06
CA ASN A 284 -24.70 3.39 -17.12
C ASN A 284 -24.59 2.04 -17.89
N LEU A 285 -25.61 1.19 -17.85
CA LEU A 285 -25.65 -0.08 -18.60
C LEU A 285 -25.32 0.11 -20.10
N GLY A 286 -24.43 -0.73 -20.62
CA GLY A 286 -23.83 -0.63 -21.94
C GLY A 286 -22.53 0.17 -22.03
N ASP A 287 -21.99 0.68 -20.90
CA ASP A 287 -20.65 1.26 -20.84
C ASP A 287 -19.59 0.21 -20.44
N GLY A 288 -18.78 -0.22 -21.40
CA GLY A 288 -17.73 -1.24 -21.21
C GLY A 288 -16.55 -0.82 -20.33
N ASP A 289 -16.51 0.42 -19.82
CA ASP A 289 -15.62 0.79 -18.72
C ASP A 289 -16.12 0.25 -17.35
N LEU A 290 -17.34 -0.32 -17.28
CA LEU A 290 -17.94 -0.96 -16.09
C LEU A 290 -18.07 -2.50 -16.20
N ASP A 291 -17.47 -3.12 -17.22
CA ASP A 291 -17.38 -4.58 -17.45
C ASP A 291 -16.69 -5.28 -16.25
N LEU A 292 -17.38 -6.23 -15.62
CA LEU A 292 -16.92 -7.04 -14.49
C LEU A 292 -16.77 -8.53 -14.84
N ASP A 293 -17.59 -9.04 -15.78
CA ASP A 293 -17.57 -10.43 -16.27
C ASP A 293 -16.38 -10.71 -17.22
N GLY A 294 -16.07 -9.76 -18.09
CA GLY A 294 -15.01 -9.79 -19.10
C GLY A 294 -15.47 -10.05 -20.54
N ASP A 295 -16.75 -9.78 -20.85
CA ASP A 295 -17.39 -10.03 -22.15
C ASP A 295 -17.36 -8.80 -23.11
N ALA A 296 -17.14 -7.60 -22.55
CA ALA A 296 -16.95 -6.29 -23.17
C ALA A 296 -18.18 -5.41 -23.49
N ASP A 297 -19.35 -5.68 -22.90
CA ASP A 297 -20.28 -4.61 -22.47
C ASP A 297 -20.56 -4.65 -20.94
N ALA A 298 -21.61 -3.97 -20.46
CA ALA A 298 -21.99 -3.93 -19.04
C ALA A 298 -23.51 -4.12 -18.93
N ASP A 299 -23.98 -5.30 -18.51
CA ASP A 299 -25.40 -5.69 -18.62
C ASP A 299 -26.01 -6.37 -17.36
N GLU A 300 -27.02 -7.24 -17.51
CA GLU A 300 -27.65 -7.98 -16.42
C GLU A 300 -26.68 -9.00 -15.78
N ASP A 301 -25.74 -9.57 -16.53
CA ASP A 301 -24.76 -10.53 -15.98
C ASP A 301 -23.70 -9.81 -15.11
N ASP A 302 -23.31 -8.55 -15.41
CA ASP A 302 -22.45 -7.72 -14.53
C ASP A 302 -23.17 -7.26 -13.26
N LEU A 303 -24.46 -6.89 -13.37
CA LEU A 303 -25.31 -6.57 -12.22
C LEU A 303 -25.39 -7.76 -11.26
N ILE A 304 -25.54 -8.96 -11.81
CA ILE A 304 -25.50 -10.22 -11.06
C ILE A 304 -24.08 -10.45 -10.50
N TYR A 305 -23.02 -10.21 -11.26
CA TYR A 305 -21.64 -10.40 -10.80
C TYR A 305 -21.32 -9.51 -9.59
N LEU A 306 -21.62 -8.20 -9.69
CA LEU A 306 -21.47 -7.20 -8.64
C LEU A 306 -22.16 -7.64 -7.34
N ILE A 307 -23.46 -7.94 -7.42
CA ILE A 307 -24.29 -8.30 -6.27
C ILE A 307 -23.88 -9.64 -5.66
N GLU A 308 -23.52 -10.64 -6.47
CA GLU A 308 -23.23 -12.00 -5.98
C GLU A 308 -21.78 -12.20 -5.50
N ASN A 309 -20.83 -11.38 -5.93
CA ASN A 309 -19.39 -11.61 -5.67
C ASN A 309 -18.65 -10.45 -5.01
N LEU A 310 -19.06 -9.19 -5.23
CA LEU A 310 -18.27 -8.01 -4.88
C LEU A 310 -18.89 -7.16 -3.76
N VAL A 311 -20.22 -6.98 -3.76
CA VAL A 311 -20.94 -6.11 -2.81
C VAL A 311 -20.69 -6.51 -1.35
N GLU A 312 -20.30 -5.54 -0.54
CA GLU A 312 -19.95 -5.70 0.87
C GLU A 312 -21.20 -5.72 1.76
N LEU A 313 -21.26 -6.70 2.68
CA LEU A 313 -22.43 -6.89 3.53
C LEU A 313 -22.45 -5.90 4.70
N GLN A 314 -23.58 -5.20 4.84
CA GLN A 314 -23.84 -4.21 5.90
C GLN A 314 -24.18 -4.87 7.26
N ASP A 315 -24.04 -6.19 7.38
CA ASP A 315 -24.12 -6.93 8.66
C ASP A 315 -22.89 -6.72 9.57
N GLY A 316 -21.84 -6.05 9.08
CA GLY A 316 -20.59 -5.78 9.80
C GLY A 316 -19.66 -6.99 9.90
N SER A 317 -19.88 -8.03 9.10
CA SER A 317 -19.04 -9.24 9.09
C SER A 317 -17.77 -9.13 8.22
N GLY A 318 -17.69 -8.13 7.36
CA GLY A 318 -16.60 -8.00 6.36
C GLY A 318 -16.65 -9.06 5.27
N ARG A 319 -17.84 -9.62 4.99
CA ARG A 319 -18.09 -10.54 3.88
C ARG A 319 -18.56 -9.78 2.64
N VAL A 320 -18.41 -10.41 1.48
CA VAL A 320 -18.94 -9.94 0.19
C VAL A 320 -19.90 -10.97 -0.40
N GLY A 321 -20.80 -10.50 -1.26
CA GLY A 321 -21.71 -11.31 -2.08
C GLY A 321 -23.04 -11.68 -1.40
N THR A 322 -24.13 -11.32 -2.07
CA THR A 322 -25.51 -11.67 -1.68
C THR A 322 -26.33 -12.17 -2.89
N LYS A 323 -27.60 -11.80 -3.01
CA LYS A 323 -28.49 -12.07 -4.16
C LYS A 323 -29.38 -10.87 -4.45
N GLN A 324 -29.75 -10.66 -5.72
CA GLN A 324 -30.73 -9.64 -6.10
C GLN A 324 -32.02 -9.77 -5.26
N GLY A 325 -32.44 -8.67 -4.65
CA GLY A 325 -33.59 -8.62 -3.74
C GLY A 325 -33.26 -8.77 -2.26
N ASP A 326 -31.99 -8.92 -1.88
CA ASP A 326 -31.45 -8.40 -0.62
C ASP A 326 -31.20 -6.90 -0.84
N PHE A 327 -32.05 -6.03 -0.28
CA PHE A 327 -32.05 -4.59 -0.55
C PHE A 327 -31.45 -3.75 0.58
N ASN A 328 -31.21 -4.34 1.77
CA ASN A 328 -30.45 -3.69 2.84
C ASN A 328 -28.99 -4.15 2.88
N LEU A 329 -28.61 -5.13 2.04
CA LEU A 329 -27.30 -5.74 1.93
C LEU A 329 -26.84 -6.43 3.23
N ASP A 330 -27.77 -6.95 4.04
CA ASP A 330 -27.42 -7.68 5.28
C ASP A 330 -27.04 -9.16 5.04
N GLY A 331 -27.12 -9.63 3.80
CA GLY A 331 -26.80 -10.99 3.39
C GLY A 331 -27.98 -11.96 3.48
N LEU A 332 -29.19 -11.47 3.67
CA LEU A 332 -30.43 -12.24 3.73
C LEU A 332 -31.41 -11.73 2.67
N VAL A 333 -32.21 -12.61 2.09
CA VAL A 333 -33.38 -12.20 1.26
C VAL A 333 -34.64 -12.56 2.01
N ASP A 334 -35.20 -11.59 2.73
CA ASP A 334 -36.00 -11.79 3.94
C ASP A 334 -37.31 -10.95 3.95
N GLY A 335 -38.10 -11.04 5.02
CA GLY A 335 -39.26 -10.20 5.26
C GLY A 335 -38.97 -8.69 5.31
N THR A 336 -37.72 -8.31 5.55
CA THR A 336 -37.19 -6.94 5.60
C THR A 336 -37.14 -6.32 4.20
N ASP A 337 -36.54 -7.00 3.24
CA ASP A 337 -36.48 -6.60 1.82
C ASP A 337 -37.87 -6.55 1.20
N LEU A 338 -38.70 -7.53 1.57
CA LEU A 338 -40.11 -7.58 1.21
C LEU A 338 -40.94 -6.46 1.87
N ALA A 339 -40.39 -5.69 2.82
CA ALA A 339 -40.96 -4.45 3.34
C ALA A 339 -40.37 -3.20 2.66
N ILE A 340 -39.07 -3.21 2.31
CA ILE A 340 -38.40 -2.18 1.51
C ILE A 340 -39.09 -2.04 0.15
N MET A 341 -39.12 -3.12 -0.66
CA MET A 341 -39.71 -3.09 -1.99
C MET A 341 -41.23 -2.82 -1.94
N LYS A 342 -41.96 -3.26 -0.91
CA LYS A 342 -43.38 -2.86 -0.73
C LYS A 342 -43.56 -1.38 -0.44
N THR A 343 -42.54 -0.71 0.09
CA THR A 343 -42.53 0.75 0.27
C THR A 343 -42.21 1.45 -1.06
N GLY A 344 -41.29 0.88 -1.86
CA GLY A 344 -40.98 1.34 -3.22
C GLY A 344 -42.09 1.08 -4.26
N PHE A 345 -42.93 0.06 -4.07
CA PHE A 345 -43.85 -0.47 -5.10
C PHE A 345 -44.76 0.61 -5.73
N GLY A 346 -44.62 0.79 -7.04
CA GLY A 346 -45.31 1.80 -7.85
C GLY A 346 -44.64 3.18 -7.88
N GLN A 347 -43.46 3.33 -7.29
CA GLN A 347 -42.62 4.53 -7.39
C GLN A 347 -41.54 4.38 -8.48
N THR A 348 -41.12 5.51 -9.04
CA THR A 348 -40.16 5.61 -10.15
C THR A 348 -38.93 6.39 -9.73
N GLY A 349 -37.75 6.02 -10.26
CA GLY A 349 -36.49 6.69 -9.87
C GLY A 349 -36.09 6.38 -8.43
N LEU A 350 -36.32 5.14 -8.00
CA LEU A 350 -35.70 4.54 -6.83
C LEU A 350 -34.60 3.60 -7.33
N GLY A 351 -33.42 3.70 -6.73
CA GLY A 351 -32.34 2.75 -6.91
C GLY A 351 -32.55 1.44 -6.15
N TYR A 352 -31.51 0.61 -6.13
CA TYR A 352 -31.52 -0.75 -5.62
C TYR A 352 -31.99 -0.83 -4.17
N ALA A 353 -31.43 0.00 -3.28
CA ALA A 353 -31.85 0.08 -1.86
C ALA A 353 -33.31 0.59 -1.66
N GLY A 354 -33.95 1.12 -2.71
CA GLY A 354 -35.38 1.45 -2.72
C GLY A 354 -36.30 0.29 -3.10
N GLY A 355 -35.74 -0.87 -3.47
CA GLY A 355 -36.45 -2.08 -3.87
C GLY A 355 -36.44 -2.39 -5.38
N ASN A 356 -35.57 -1.74 -6.15
CA ASN A 356 -35.41 -1.93 -7.59
C ASN A 356 -34.36 -3.02 -7.86
N ALA A 357 -34.78 -4.24 -8.20
CA ALA A 357 -33.89 -5.39 -8.37
C ALA A 357 -33.35 -5.57 -9.80
N ASN A 358 -33.89 -4.84 -10.79
CA ASN A 358 -33.63 -5.04 -12.22
C ASN A 358 -33.14 -3.77 -12.95
N CYS A 359 -32.76 -2.72 -12.21
CA CYS A 359 -32.36 -1.41 -12.74
C CYS A 359 -33.43 -0.69 -13.59
N ASP A 360 -34.71 -1.09 -13.57
CA ASP A 360 -35.74 -0.47 -14.40
C ASP A 360 -36.36 0.81 -13.79
N ALA A 361 -37.16 1.53 -14.57
CA ALA A 361 -37.69 2.83 -14.17
C ALA A 361 -38.77 2.79 -13.07
N LEU A 362 -39.30 1.62 -12.68
CA LEU A 362 -40.47 1.45 -11.80
C LEU A 362 -40.37 0.20 -10.93
N VAL A 363 -40.37 0.34 -9.60
CA VAL A 363 -40.46 -0.81 -8.68
C VAL A 363 -41.85 -1.47 -8.79
N ASP A 364 -41.93 -2.71 -9.27
CA ASP A 364 -43.15 -3.34 -9.78
C ASP A 364 -43.27 -4.85 -9.41
N ALA A 365 -44.12 -5.61 -10.11
CA ALA A 365 -44.25 -7.05 -9.93
C ALA A 365 -42.99 -7.86 -10.33
N THR A 366 -42.07 -7.26 -11.08
CA THR A 366 -40.82 -7.85 -11.59
C THR A 366 -39.77 -7.96 -10.49
N ASP A 367 -39.54 -6.90 -9.71
CA ASP A 367 -38.69 -6.93 -8.50
C ASP A 367 -39.22 -7.92 -7.47
N LEU A 368 -40.55 -7.90 -7.29
CA LEU A 368 -41.27 -8.86 -6.45
C LEU A 368 -41.27 -10.30 -7.03
N ALA A 369 -40.83 -10.52 -8.26
CA ALA A 369 -40.55 -11.85 -8.80
C ALA A 369 -39.09 -12.26 -8.53
N ILE A 370 -38.13 -11.34 -8.69
CA ILE A 370 -36.70 -11.57 -8.41
C ILE A 370 -36.47 -11.84 -6.91
N LEU A 371 -36.95 -10.97 -6.03
CA LEU A 371 -36.92 -11.18 -4.58
C LEU A 371 -37.58 -12.50 -4.17
N LYS A 372 -38.66 -12.93 -4.86
CA LYS A 372 -39.31 -14.23 -4.58
C LYS A 372 -38.50 -15.43 -5.07
N ALA A 373 -37.71 -15.29 -6.13
CA ALA A 373 -36.83 -16.36 -6.61
C ALA A 373 -35.70 -16.62 -5.61
N ASN A 374 -35.19 -15.55 -4.98
CA ASN A 374 -34.09 -15.62 -4.01
C ASN A 374 -34.55 -15.71 -2.53
N PHE A 375 -35.86 -15.61 -2.24
CA PHE A 375 -36.38 -15.52 -0.86
C PHE A 375 -35.97 -16.70 0.03
N GLY A 376 -35.39 -16.38 1.20
CA GLY A 376 -34.78 -17.34 2.11
C GLY A 376 -33.34 -17.70 1.77
N PHE A 377 -32.71 -16.99 0.82
CA PHE A 377 -31.25 -16.97 0.68
C PHE A 377 -30.60 -16.43 1.96
N ILE A 378 -29.44 -16.99 2.28
CA ILE A 378 -28.58 -16.60 3.38
C ILE A 378 -27.16 -16.67 2.83
N ALA A 379 -26.49 -15.54 2.72
CA ALA A 379 -25.06 -15.48 2.46
C ALA A 379 -24.36 -16.29 3.55
N LEU A 380 -23.61 -17.33 3.15
CA LEU A 380 -22.87 -18.16 4.09
C LEU A 380 -21.51 -17.54 4.42
N ALA A 381 -20.80 -18.10 5.40
CA ALA A 381 -19.40 -17.74 5.64
C ALA A 381 -18.51 -18.38 4.56
N GLY A 382 -18.38 -17.69 3.43
CA GLY A 382 -17.36 -18.01 2.42
C GLY A 382 -15.95 -17.84 3.00
N GLY A 383 -15.04 -18.74 2.62
CA GLY A 383 -13.61 -18.44 2.71
C GLY A 383 -13.23 -17.39 1.64
N PRO A 384 -12.00 -16.86 1.66
CA PRO A 384 -11.56 -15.88 0.66
C PRO A 384 -11.84 -16.38 -0.77
N VAL A 385 -12.41 -15.50 -1.59
CA VAL A 385 -12.72 -15.77 -3.00
C VAL A 385 -11.46 -16.30 -3.68
N PRO A 386 -11.50 -17.47 -4.34
CA PRO A 386 -10.33 -17.98 -5.04
C PRO A 386 -9.91 -17.00 -6.13
N GLU A 387 -8.67 -16.48 -6.03
CA GLU A 387 -8.03 -15.70 -7.09
C GLU A 387 -8.31 -16.34 -8.47
N PRO A 388 -8.72 -15.58 -9.50
CA PRO A 388 -9.08 -16.15 -10.77
C PRO A 388 -7.95 -17.03 -11.31
N ALA A 389 -8.30 -18.25 -11.72
CA ALA A 389 -7.32 -19.28 -12.08
C ALA A 389 -6.42 -18.92 -13.28
N THR A 390 -6.66 -17.77 -13.90
CA THR A 390 -5.80 -17.09 -14.87
C THR A 390 -4.36 -16.97 -14.38
N MET A 391 -4.08 -16.54 -13.14
CA MET A 391 -2.69 -16.43 -12.62
C MET A 391 -2.00 -17.80 -12.50
N GLY A 392 -2.75 -18.83 -12.07
CA GLY A 392 -2.28 -20.22 -12.06
C GLY A 392 -1.99 -20.76 -13.47
N LEU A 393 -2.85 -20.46 -14.43
CA LEU A 393 -2.67 -20.83 -15.84
C LEU A 393 -1.54 -20.06 -16.53
N LEU A 394 -1.35 -18.78 -16.21
CA LEU A 394 -0.29 -17.92 -16.75
C LEU A 394 1.09 -18.39 -16.28
N SER A 395 1.22 -18.72 -14.98
CA SER A 395 2.46 -19.24 -14.41
C SER A 395 2.79 -20.66 -14.92
N LEU A 396 1.80 -21.56 -15.05
CA LEU A 396 1.97 -22.86 -15.72
C LEU A 396 2.34 -22.72 -17.21
N GLY A 397 1.73 -21.78 -17.93
CA GLY A 397 2.03 -21.46 -19.33
C GLY A 397 3.45 -20.91 -19.50
N GLY A 398 3.87 -19.98 -18.64
CA GLY A 398 5.23 -19.45 -18.58
C GLY A 398 6.28 -20.55 -18.35
N LEU A 399 6.02 -21.46 -17.40
CA LEU A 399 6.88 -22.62 -17.15
C LEU A 399 6.98 -23.56 -18.37
N ALA A 400 5.87 -23.78 -19.08
CA ALA A 400 5.87 -24.58 -20.32
C ALA A 400 6.68 -23.92 -21.44
N LEU A 401 6.57 -22.60 -21.61
CA LEU A 401 7.34 -21.81 -22.58
C LEU A 401 8.84 -21.79 -22.24
N LEU A 402 9.20 -21.58 -20.98
CA LEU A 402 10.58 -21.65 -20.49
C LEU A 402 11.21 -23.03 -20.71
N ARG A 403 10.44 -24.11 -20.50
CA ARG A 403 10.87 -25.50 -20.77
C ARG A 403 11.08 -25.77 -22.26
N ARG A 404 10.32 -25.11 -23.14
CA ARG A 404 10.47 -25.21 -24.61
C ARG A 404 11.71 -24.47 -25.13
N ARG A 405 12.24 -23.49 -24.38
CA ARG A 405 13.40 -22.65 -24.74
C ARG A 405 14.78 -23.27 -24.46
N LYS A 406 14.84 -24.56 -24.06
CA LYS A 406 16.08 -25.32 -23.79
C LYS A 406 16.22 -26.56 -24.69
N LYS A 407 16.18 -26.35 -26.01
CA LYS A 407 16.59 -27.30 -27.06
C LYS A 407 17.33 -26.55 -28.16
#